data_AF-A0A9N8W2G7-F1
#
_entry.id   AF-A0A9N8W2G7-F1
#
_cell.length_a   1.000
_cell.length_b   1.000
_cell.length_c   1.000
_cell.angle_alpha   90.00
_cell.angle_beta   90.00
_cell.angle_gamma   90.00
#
_symmetry.space_group_name_H-M   'P 1'
#
loop_
_entity.id
_entity.type
_entity.pdbx_description
1 polymer ?
#
loop_
_entity_poly.entity_id
_entity_poly.type
_entity_poly.pdbx_seq_one_letter_code
_entity_poly.pdbx_strand_id
1 'polypeptide(L)'
;MSTIFEHNETAYGQNIRGFDAFVPDAFGSNPAQMERFYNEIYVYEPNPRIPISPAALAGAAAYKAVRLHDSQSNFFLHKNHTYEIGKIRETAANEALHLLQMYPIPNVDPQIVVISAEAAAHRLYDHEHF
;
A
#
# COMPACT_ATOMS: atom_id res chain seq x y z
N MET A 1 24.76 10.60 -29.60
CA MET A 1 24.65 11.13 -28.23
C MET A 1 23.46 10.43 -27.59
N SER A 2 23.71 9.34 -26.87
CA SER A 2 22.66 8.55 -26.22
C SER A 2 22.74 8.82 -24.72
N THR A 3 21.72 9.46 -24.18
CA THR A 3 21.53 9.68 -22.74
C THR A 3 21.18 8.34 -22.10
N ILE A 4 22.15 7.77 -21.38
CA ILE A 4 21.93 6.63 -20.50
C ILE A 4 21.18 7.18 -19.30
N PHE A 5 19.89 6.85 -19.20
CA PHE A 5 19.13 7.00 -17.95
C PHE A 5 19.75 6.01 -16.96
N GLU A 6 20.54 6.52 -16.02
CA GLU A 6 20.91 5.79 -14.81
C GLU A 6 19.60 5.47 -14.06
N HIS A 7 19.13 4.24 -14.23
CA HIS A 7 18.21 3.61 -13.29
C HIS A 7 18.94 3.56 -11.94
N ASN A 8 18.66 4.53 -11.09
CA ASN A 8 18.98 4.46 -9.69
C ASN A 8 18.07 3.38 -9.07
N GLU A 9 18.47 2.12 -9.25
CA GLU A 9 17.89 0.96 -8.58
C GLU A 9 18.18 1.12 -7.08
N THR A 10 17.37 1.95 -6.42
CA THR A 10 17.18 1.84 -4.98
C THR A 10 16.83 0.39 -4.68
N ALA A 11 17.21 -0.14 -3.52
CA ALA A 11 16.93 -1.52 -3.10
C ALA A 11 15.43 -1.95 -3.21
N TYR A 12 14.53 -1.00 -3.49
CA TYR A 12 13.15 -1.18 -3.88
C TYR A 12 12.94 -1.76 -5.29
N GLY A 13 13.79 -1.42 -6.28
CA GLY A 13 13.66 -1.82 -7.68
C GLY A 13 13.96 -3.30 -7.94
N GLN A 14 14.86 -3.91 -7.15
CA GLN A 14 15.24 -5.31 -7.34
C GLN A 14 14.24 -6.31 -6.73
N ASN A 15 13.42 -5.89 -5.75
CA ASN A 15 12.39 -6.74 -5.16
C ASN A 15 11.08 -6.78 -5.97
N ILE A 16 10.96 -6.00 -7.06
CA ILE A 16 9.70 -5.91 -7.83
C ILE A 16 9.48 -7.13 -8.73
N ARG A 17 10.54 -7.82 -9.18
CA ARG A 17 10.39 -8.97 -10.10
C ARG A 17 9.70 -10.18 -9.47
N GLY A 18 9.88 -10.41 -8.17
CA GLY A 18 9.11 -11.42 -7.44
C GLY A 18 7.72 -10.93 -7.06
N PHE A 19 7.55 -9.61 -6.96
CA PHE A 19 6.36 -8.93 -6.46
C PHE A 19 5.26 -8.79 -7.52
N ASP A 20 5.63 -8.47 -8.77
CA ASP A 20 4.71 -8.44 -9.93
C ASP A 20 4.08 -9.81 -10.22
N ALA A 21 4.75 -10.91 -9.85
CA ALA A 21 4.26 -12.27 -10.06
C ALA A 21 3.10 -12.64 -9.12
N PHE A 22 2.98 -11.99 -7.97
CA PHE A 22 1.88 -12.23 -7.02
C PHE A 22 0.78 -11.18 -7.11
N VAL A 23 1.04 -10.01 -7.71
CA VAL A 23 0.08 -8.91 -7.81
C VAL A 23 0.30 -8.14 -9.13
N PRO A 24 -0.56 -8.32 -10.14
CA PRO A 24 -0.48 -7.56 -11.39
C PRO A 24 -0.85 -6.09 -11.12
N ASP A 25 -0.12 -5.19 -11.77
CA ASP A 25 -0.08 -3.74 -11.51
C ASP A 25 0.50 -3.39 -10.14
N ALA A 26 1.74 -2.92 -10.18
CA ALA A 26 2.53 -2.54 -9.02
C ALA A 26 1.69 -1.72 -8.03
N PHE A 27 1.26 -2.37 -6.95
CA PHE A 27 0.49 -1.85 -5.83
C PHE A 27 0.62 -0.33 -5.62
N GLY A 28 -0.49 0.41 -5.56
CA GLY A 28 -0.48 1.86 -5.30
C GLY A 28 -0.74 2.75 -6.51
N SER A 29 -0.77 2.21 -7.73
CA SER A 29 -0.92 3.01 -8.96
C SER A 29 -2.38 3.31 -9.36
N ASN A 30 -3.36 2.64 -8.75
CA ASN A 30 -4.78 2.83 -9.06
C ASN A 30 -5.60 3.15 -7.79
N PRO A 31 -5.81 4.43 -7.46
CA PRO A 31 -6.57 4.86 -6.28
C PRO A 31 -7.97 4.24 -6.22
N ALA A 32 -8.68 4.14 -7.35
CA ALA A 32 -10.02 3.59 -7.40
C ALA A 32 -10.06 2.08 -7.07
N GLN A 33 -9.02 1.33 -7.44
CA GLN A 33 -8.92 -0.08 -7.05
C GLN A 33 -8.68 -0.22 -5.55
N MET A 34 -7.81 0.61 -4.98
CA MET A 34 -7.49 0.57 -3.55
C MET A 34 -8.66 1.01 -2.68
N GLU A 35 -9.41 2.02 -3.12
CA GLU A 35 -10.67 2.44 -2.50
C GLU A 35 -11.70 1.30 -2.51
N ARG A 36 -11.79 0.53 -3.61
CA ARG A 36 -12.68 -0.64 -3.67
C ARG A 36 -12.28 -1.70 -2.65
N PHE A 37 -11.00 -2.02 -2.52
CA PHE A 37 -10.51 -2.95 -1.49
C PHE A 37 -10.79 -2.43 -0.08
N TYR A 38 -10.55 -1.15 0.17
CA TYR A 38 -10.89 -0.51 1.44
C TYR A 38 -12.39 -0.66 1.75
N ASN A 39 -13.25 -0.34 0.79
CA ASN A 39 -14.69 -0.43 0.96
C ASN A 39 -15.14 -1.87 1.20
N GLU A 40 -14.58 -2.85 0.49
CA GLU A 40 -14.89 -4.27 0.67
C GLU A 40 -14.57 -4.80 2.08
N ILE A 41 -13.53 -4.25 2.72
CA ILE A 41 -13.05 -4.72 4.02
C ILE A 41 -13.61 -3.91 5.19
N TYR A 42 -13.73 -2.59 5.05
CA TYR A 42 -14.06 -1.68 6.16
C TYR A 42 -15.45 -1.08 6.10
N VAL A 43 -16.06 -0.97 4.92
CA VAL A 43 -17.37 -0.32 4.74
C VAL A 43 -18.47 -1.36 4.54
N TYR A 44 -18.18 -2.37 3.73
CA TYR A 44 -19.04 -3.51 3.52
C TYR A 44 -18.54 -4.69 4.36
N GLU A 45 -19.46 -5.56 4.76
CA GLU A 45 -19.09 -6.81 5.41
C GLU A 45 -18.45 -7.73 4.35
N PRO A 46 -17.21 -8.23 4.56
CA PRO A 46 -16.56 -9.08 3.58
C PRO A 46 -17.40 -10.32 3.31
N ASN A 47 -17.56 -10.68 2.04
CA ASN A 47 -18.34 -11.86 1.69
C ASN A 47 -17.64 -13.12 2.21
N PRO A 48 -18.24 -13.89 3.12
CA PRO A 48 -17.59 -15.06 3.73
C PRO A 48 -17.31 -16.19 2.73
N ARG A 49 -17.87 -16.12 1.51
CA ARG A 49 -17.64 -17.10 0.44
C ARG A 49 -16.51 -16.72 -0.51
N ILE A 50 -16.03 -15.49 -0.46
CA ILE A 50 -14.96 -15.01 -1.34
C ILE A 50 -13.74 -14.76 -0.46
N PRO A 51 -12.66 -15.56 -0.61
CA PRO A 51 -11.46 -15.34 0.20
C PRO A 51 -10.84 -14.00 -0.15
N ILE A 52 -10.55 -13.20 0.88
CA ILE A 52 -9.89 -11.92 0.72
C ILE A 52 -8.47 -12.17 0.23
N SER A 53 -8.11 -11.54 -0.88
CA SER A 53 -6.79 -11.72 -1.48
C SER A 53 -5.72 -10.93 -0.70
N PRO A 54 -4.45 -11.37 -0.75
CA PRO A 54 -3.33 -10.57 -0.24
C PRO A 54 -3.31 -9.15 -0.83
N ALA A 55 -3.69 -9.05 -2.11
CA ALA A 55 -3.80 -7.80 -2.83
C ALA A 55 -4.84 -6.85 -2.21
N ALA A 56 -6.00 -7.40 -1.82
CA ALA A 56 -7.05 -6.61 -1.18
C ALA A 56 -6.63 -6.11 0.21
N LEU A 57 -6.00 -6.98 1.04
CA LEU A 57 -5.54 -6.56 2.37
C LEU A 57 -4.51 -5.43 2.31
N ALA A 58 -3.47 -5.59 1.51
CA ALA A 58 -2.43 -4.57 1.40
C ALA A 58 -2.96 -3.27 0.77
N GLY A 59 -3.88 -3.35 -0.18
CA GLY A 59 -4.48 -2.19 -0.83
C GLY A 59 -5.38 -1.40 0.11
N ALA A 60 -6.21 -2.11 0.89
CA ALA A 60 -7.06 -1.51 1.90
C ALA A 60 -6.24 -0.87 3.03
N ALA A 61 -5.19 -1.53 3.50
CA ALA A 61 -4.27 -0.99 4.49
C ALA A 61 -3.59 0.30 4.00
N ALA A 62 -3.08 0.29 2.77
CA ALA A 62 -2.44 1.44 2.16
C ALA A 62 -3.40 2.62 1.97
N TYR A 63 -4.60 2.37 1.44
CA TYR A 63 -5.61 3.40 1.25
C TYR A 63 -6.04 4.03 2.58
N LYS A 64 -6.26 3.20 3.61
CA LYS A 64 -6.58 3.67 4.96
C LYS A 64 -5.47 4.54 5.55
N ALA A 65 -4.21 4.13 5.39
CA ALA A 65 -3.07 4.89 5.89
C ALA A 65 -2.97 6.30 5.27
N VAL A 66 -3.14 6.41 3.94
CA VAL A 66 -3.15 7.70 3.24
C VAL A 66 -4.33 8.57 3.69
N ARG A 67 -5.55 8.02 3.75
CA ARG A 67 -6.72 8.81 4.18
C ARG A 67 -6.66 9.25 5.65
N LEU A 68 -6.09 8.42 6.53
CA LEU A 68 -5.84 8.80 7.92
C LEU A 68 -4.84 9.96 8.00
N HIS A 69 -3.81 9.92 7.16
CA HIS A 69 -2.85 11.00 7.03
C HIS A 69 -3.50 12.28 6.52
N ASP A 70 -4.27 12.25 5.42
CA ASP A 70 -5.00 13.41 4.87
C ASP A 70 -5.93 14.06 5.91
N SER A 71 -6.60 13.22 6.70
CA SER A 71 -7.50 13.67 7.76
C SER A 71 -6.76 14.41 8.89
N GLN A 72 -5.50 14.03 9.16
CA GLN A 72 -4.65 14.63 10.18
C GLN A 72 -3.84 15.82 9.64
N SER A 73 -3.41 15.78 8.39
CA SER A 73 -2.57 16.79 7.74
C SER A 73 -3.34 18.09 7.46
N ASN A 74 -4.67 18.01 7.29
CA ASN A 74 -5.56 19.18 7.30
C ASN A 74 -5.43 20.07 8.55
N PHE A 75 -4.80 19.58 9.63
CA PHE A 75 -4.55 20.34 10.87
C PHE A 75 -3.11 20.85 11.03
N PHE A 76 -2.14 20.48 10.19
CA PHE A 76 -0.71 20.81 10.42
C PHE A 76 0.00 21.34 9.16
N LEU A 77 0.69 22.49 9.33
CA LEU A 77 1.55 23.16 8.34
C LEU A 77 2.57 22.20 7.69
N HIS A 78 2.83 22.43 6.39
CA HIS A 78 3.74 21.69 5.50
C HIS A 78 4.95 21.05 6.21
N LYS A 79 4.93 19.72 6.29
CA LYS A 79 6.05 18.91 6.77
C LYS A 79 6.86 18.36 5.60
N ASN A 80 8.10 17.96 5.88
CA ASN A 80 9.03 17.41 4.90
C ASN A 80 8.50 16.09 4.31
N HIS A 81 8.42 16.01 2.98
CA HIS A 81 7.86 14.88 2.23
C HIS A 81 8.41 13.51 2.66
N THR A 82 9.72 13.38 2.87
CA THR A 82 10.34 12.12 3.31
C THR A 82 9.86 11.65 4.68
N TYR A 83 9.59 12.61 5.59
CA TYR A 83 9.07 12.31 6.92
C TYR A 83 7.61 11.84 6.87
N GLU A 84 6.81 12.44 5.99
CA GLU A 84 5.41 12.03 5.79
C GLU A 84 5.29 10.64 5.18
N ILE A 85 6.09 10.33 4.16
CA ILE A 85 6.13 8.99 3.58
C ILE A 85 6.52 7.95 4.63
N GLY A 86 7.52 8.24 5.47
CA GLY A 86 7.93 7.34 6.55
C GLY A 86 6.76 6.97 7.47
N LYS A 87 5.98 7.98 7.89
CA LYS A 87 4.79 7.77 8.74
C LYS A 87 3.66 7.02 8.05
N ILE A 88 3.37 7.36 6.80
CA ILE A 88 2.30 6.72 6.03
C ILE A 88 2.64 5.23 5.84
N ARG A 89 3.90 4.92 5.54
CA ARG A 89 4.37 3.54 5.40
C ARG A 89 4.28 2.76 6.71
N GLU A 90 4.73 3.34 7.82
CA GLU A 90 4.59 2.71 9.14
C GLU A 90 3.12 2.44 9.48
N THR A 91 2.24 3.41 9.19
CA THR A 91 0.79 3.26 9.41
C THR A 91 0.21 2.14 8.54
N ALA A 92 0.59 2.07 7.26
CA ALA A 92 0.16 1.02 6.35
C ALA A 92 0.66 -0.37 6.78
N ALA A 93 1.89 -0.47 7.29
CA ALA A 93 2.45 -1.72 7.82
C ALA A 93 1.68 -2.23 9.04
N ASN A 94 1.41 -1.35 10.00
CA ASN A 94 0.64 -1.67 11.19
C ASN A 94 -0.80 -2.11 10.84
N GLU A 95 -1.42 -1.42 9.89
CA GLU A 95 -2.76 -1.78 9.43
C GLU A 95 -2.78 -3.12 8.67
N ALA A 96 -1.78 -3.41 7.85
CA ALA A 96 -1.65 -4.70 7.17
C ALA A 96 -1.49 -5.85 8.17
N LEU A 97 -0.69 -5.66 9.22
CA LEU A 97 -0.55 -6.63 10.31
C LEU A 97 -1.89 -6.86 11.03
N HIS A 98 -2.63 -5.79 11.31
CA HIS A 98 -3.95 -5.89 11.92
C HIS A 98 -4.95 -6.66 11.04
N LEU A 99 -4.97 -6.35 9.75
CA LEU A 99 -5.81 -7.05 8.77
C LEU A 99 -5.46 -8.54 8.66
N LEU A 100 -4.17 -8.90 8.69
CA LEU A 100 -3.73 -10.30 8.65
C LEU A 100 -4.10 -11.08 9.91
N GLN A 101 -4.27 -10.42 11.06
CA GLN A 101 -4.78 -11.05 12.28
C GLN A 101 -6.27 -11.36 12.15
N MET A 102 -7.05 -10.49 11.50
CA MET A 102 -8.49 -10.68 11.29
C MET A 102 -8.80 -11.65 10.14
N TYR A 103 -7.99 -11.59 9.08
CA TYR A 103 -8.16 -12.36 7.85
C TYR A 103 -6.86 -13.11 7.54
N PRO A 104 -6.59 -14.21 8.27
CA PRO A 104 -5.37 -14.99 8.04
C PRO A 104 -5.39 -15.63 6.66
N ILE A 105 -4.32 -15.42 5.89
CA ILE A 105 -4.17 -16.00 4.55
C ILE A 105 -3.21 -17.20 4.65
N PRO A 106 -3.69 -18.44 4.49
CA PRO A 106 -2.83 -19.61 4.52
C PRO A 106 -1.89 -19.62 3.32
N ASN A 107 -0.65 -20.06 3.54
CA ASN A 107 0.39 -20.23 2.50
C ASN A 107 0.93 -18.93 1.88
N VAL A 108 0.67 -17.77 2.49
CA VAL A 108 1.27 -16.49 2.11
C VAL A 108 2.10 -15.99 3.28
N ASP A 109 3.33 -15.57 3.01
CA ASP A 109 4.17 -14.92 4.01
C ASP A 109 3.56 -13.55 4.38
N PRO A 110 3.17 -13.31 5.64
CA PRO A 110 2.68 -12.02 6.12
C PRO A 110 3.56 -10.84 5.72
N GLN A 111 4.89 -11.02 5.67
CA GLN A 111 5.82 -9.95 5.32
C GLN A 111 5.61 -9.42 3.91
N ILE A 112 5.19 -10.28 2.97
CA ILE A 112 4.92 -9.86 1.59
C ILE A 112 3.76 -8.87 1.57
N VAL A 113 2.71 -9.11 2.34
CA VAL A 113 1.54 -8.21 2.42
C VAL A 113 1.91 -6.90 3.10
N VAL A 114 2.72 -6.94 4.17
CA VAL A 114 3.18 -5.72 4.87
C VAL A 114 4.01 -4.84 3.95
N ILE A 115 5.05 -5.41 3.30
CA ILE A 115 5.90 -4.67 2.34
C ILE A 115 5.05 -4.14 1.19
N SER A 116 4.04 -4.90 0.76
CA SER A 116 3.11 -4.46 -0.26
C SER A 116 2.32 -3.23 0.15
N ALA A 117 1.75 -3.23 1.35
CA ALA A 117 0.98 -2.11 1.88
C ALA A 117 1.84 -0.85 1.99
N GLU A 118 3.08 -0.97 2.48
CA GLU A 118 4.01 0.16 2.55
C GLU A 118 4.30 0.77 1.17
N ALA A 119 4.68 -0.07 0.20
CA ALA A 119 5.01 0.38 -1.14
C ALA A 119 3.80 1.03 -1.82
N ALA A 120 2.61 0.45 -1.63
CA ALA A 120 1.38 0.97 -2.18
C ALA A 120 0.98 2.30 -1.57
N ALA A 121 1.13 2.47 -0.25
CA ALA A 121 0.79 3.70 0.45
C ALA A 121 1.69 4.86 0.03
N HIS A 122 3.00 4.60 -0.12
CA HIS A 122 3.95 5.57 -0.65
C HIS A 122 3.55 6.04 -2.05
N ARG A 123 3.31 5.10 -2.98
CA ARG A 123 2.93 5.45 -4.36
C ARG A 123 1.61 6.16 -4.45
N LEU A 124 0.62 5.75 -3.66
CA LEU A 124 -0.68 6.42 -3.61
C LEU A 124 -0.53 7.86 -3.10
N TYR A 125 0.26 8.05 -2.05
CA TYR A 125 0.54 9.39 -1.52
C TYR A 125 1.23 10.27 -2.56
N ASP A 126 2.27 9.76 -3.23
CA ASP A 126 2.96 10.47 -4.31
C ASP A 126 1.99 10.83 -5.43
N HIS A 127 1.18 9.86 -5.88
CA HIS A 127 0.21 10.06 -6.97
C HIS A 127 -0.85 11.13 -6.67
N GLU A 128 -1.28 11.25 -5.41
CA GLU A 128 -2.32 12.22 -5.00
C GLU A 128 -1.75 13.60 -4.67
N HIS A 129 -0.45 13.71 -4.34
CA HIS A 129 0.15 14.93 -3.80
C HIS A 129 1.27 15.54 -4.66
N PHE A 130 1.75 14.85 -5.71
CA PHE A 130 2.85 15.30 -6.59
C PHE A 130 2.61 14.93 -8.06
#